data_AF-A0A2V4ULK0-F1
#
_entry.id   AF-A0A2V4ULK0-F1
#
_cell.length_a   1.000
_cell.length_b   1.000
_cell.length_c   1.000
_cell.angle_alpha   90.00
_cell.angle_beta   90.00
_cell.angle_gamma   90.00
#
_symmetry.space_group_name_H-M   'P 1'
#
loop_
_entity.id
_entity.type
_entity.pdbx_description
1 polymer ?
#
loop_
_entity_poly.entity_id
_entity_poly.type
_entity_poly.pdbx_seq_one_letter_code
_entity_poly.pdbx_strand_id
1 'polypeptide(L)'
;MNATDPALQDEDPLGLYTRGAGRAREWWRVSPSGRAHMYRIEHGQGEDGAVGEVDIDTEIDLDNLEAKLLKWRREGFVSEAQRADEARAAQAGSAFSGALQRAVEAARKAKAAQVRLQTHTPFVRIGNVDLPRGEPNALVPRVNAAYLFTERGGDIVQDIVENRRVMLIGHTGSGKTSFIEQVAARAGYGVLRANMNGQTTIGDFVGFWTVKGGETIWVDGVLSVAMREGYWLIIDELDFAEPSILAVLTAVLEPNGRLLLKERGNEIVEPHPSFRLFATANAAGAMSAYRHLYQGANLLNEAFLDRWRVYLFDYLSLEEETEVLLRTLPVITRQLAHTLAAIAADCRAAFAREDLASAFSTRRLIDWAELMLRTGDVERAAGPAIYAKVSADDAALIRSVIRHHVIFDA
;
A
#
# COMPACT_ATOMS: atom_id res chain seq x y z
N MET A 1 32.60 -34.47 30.04
CA MET A 1 33.13 -33.49 29.07
C MET A 1 32.23 -32.27 29.17
N ASN A 2 32.66 -31.26 29.91
CA ASN A 2 31.91 -30.01 30.10
C ASN A 2 32.09 -29.17 28.84
N ALA A 3 30.99 -28.75 28.23
CA ALA A 3 31.02 -27.75 27.16
C ALA A 3 31.25 -26.37 27.78
N THR A 4 32.38 -25.75 27.47
CA THR A 4 32.69 -24.36 27.78
C THR A 4 31.86 -23.45 26.87
N ASP A 5 31.22 -22.45 27.45
CA ASP A 5 30.45 -21.43 26.74
C ASP A 5 31.43 -20.52 25.96
N PRO A 6 31.35 -20.43 24.62
CA PRO A 6 32.31 -19.69 23.80
C PRO A 6 32.32 -18.17 24.04
N ALA A 7 31.36 -17.63 24.80
CA ALA A 7 31.32 -16.20 25.16
C ALA A 7 32.34 -15.78 26.23
N LEU A 8 33.08 -16.71 26.85
CA LEU A 8 34.03 -16.41 27.94
C LEU A 8 35.47 -16.15 27.47
N GLN A 9 35.81 -16.39 26.20
CA GLN A 9 37.20 -16.36 25.74
C GLN A 9 37.75 -14.96 25.40
N ASP A 10 36.89 -13.92 25.32
CA ASP A 10 37.29 -12.59 24.83
C ASP A 10 37.08 -11.42 25.83
N GLU A 11 36.58 -11.68 27.04
CA GLU A 11 36.45 -10.62 28.07
C GLU A 11 37.61 -10.69 29.06
N ASP A 12 38.38 -9.60 29.15
CA ASP A 12 39.40 -9.42 30.17
C ASP A 12 38.76 -9.59 31.57
N PRO A 13 39.14 -10.62 32.36
CA PRO A 13 38.48 -10.93 33.63
C PRO A 13 38.84 -9.94 34.75
N LEU A 14 39.70 -8.96 34.46
CA LEU A 14 40.13 -7.93 35.38
C LEU A 14 39.04 -6.88 35.58
N GLY A 15 38.85 -6.45 36.82
CA GLY A 15 37.92 -5.37 37.14
C GLY A 15 37.08 -5.64 38.38
N LEU A 16 36.05 -4.80 38.54
CA LEU A 16 35.16 -4.82 39.68
C LEU A 16 33.79 -5.42 39.29
N TYR A 17 33.36 -6.41 40.04
CA TYR A 17 32.09 -7.10 39.91
C TYR A 17 31.25 -6.81 41.13
N THR A 18 30.01 -6.39 40.92
CA THR A 18 29.27 -5.71 41.98
C THR A 18 27.81 -6.17 41.98
N ARG A 19 27.23 -6.33 43.17
CA ARG A 19 25.85 -6.73 43.39
C ARG A 19 25.19 -5.87 44.45
N GLY A 20 23.98 -5.37 44.17
CA GLY A 20 23.24 -4.46 45.06
C GLY A 20 23.66 -2.99 44.92
N ALA A 21 23.02 -2.11 45.70
CA ALA A 21 23.23 -0.66 45.70
C ALA A 21 23.27 -0.08 47.12
N GLY A 22 23.99 1.03 47.31
CA GLY A 22 24.11 1.73 48.61
C GLY A 22 24.89 0.92 49.67
N ARG A 23 24.49 1.04 50.94
CA ARG A 23 25.16 0.40 52.10
C ARG A 23 25.14 -1.14 52.12
N ALA A 24 24.38 -1.79 51.24
CA ALA A 24 24.31 -3.25 51.10
C ALA A 24 24.98 -3.77 49.81
N ARG A 25 25.88 -2.96 49.23
CA ARG A 25 26.60 -3.30 47.99
C ARG A 25 27.74 -4.26 48.29
N GLU A 26 27.70 -5.43 47.67
CA GLU A 26 28.80 -6.40 47.68
C GLU A 26 29.65 -6.23 46.44
N TRP A 27 30.96 -6.45 46.58
CA TRP A 27 31.89 -6.35 45.47
C TRP A 27 32.94 -7.45 45.51
N TRP A 28 33.29 -7.92 44.32
CA TRP A 28 34.47 -8.74 44.03
C TRP A 28 35.39 -7.94 43.12
N ARG A 29 36.67 -7.88 43.45
CA ARG A 29 37.71 -7.31 42.60
C ARG A 29 38.61 -8.42 42.11
N VAL A 30 38.88 -8.44 40.81
CA VAL A 30 39.87 -9.32 40.20
C VAL A 30 41.03 -8.45 39.72
N SER A 31 42.24 -8.78 40.18
CA SER A 31 43.47 -8.07 39.84
C SER A 31 44.59 -9.06 39.48
N PRO A 32 45.62 -8.63 38.72
CA PRO A 32 46.77 -9.50 38.44
C PRO A 32 47.53 -9.82 39.73
N SER A 33 47.90 -11.08 39.95
CA SER A 33 48.87 -11.44 40.99
C SER A 33 50.30 -11.18 40.49
N GLY A 34 51.25 -11.00 41.42
CA GLY A 34 52.68 -10.97 41.10
C GLY A 34 53.25 -12.31 40.63
N ARG A 35 52.46 -13.40 40.65
CA ARG A 35 52.83 -14.72 40.13
C ARG A 35 52.22 -14.96 38.75
N ALA A 36 53.00 -15.52 37.84
CA ALA A 36 52.55 -15.81 36.48
C ALA A 36 51.31 -16.74 36.49
N HIS A 37 50.30 -16.39 35.68
CA HIS A 37 49.04 -17.13 35.54
C HIS A 37 48.16 -17.22 36.80
N MET A 38 48.40 -16.35 37.78
CA MET A 38 47.59 -16.23 38.98
C MET A 38 46.86 -14.87 39.01
N TYR A 39 45.68 -14.87 39.59
CA TYR A 39 44.84 -13.70 39.80
C TYR A 39 44.54 -13.56 41.28
N ARG A 40 44.54 -12.33 41.76
CA ARG A 40 44.14 -12.01 43.13
C ARG A 40 42.69 -11.57 43.13
N ILE A 41 41.87 -12.27 43.92
CA ILE A 41 40.46 -11.95 44.13
C ILE A 41 40.27 -11.37 45.53
N GLU A 42 39.59 -10.24 45.59
CA GLU A 42 39.25 -9.56 46.83
C GLU A 42 37.73 -9.43 46.94
N HIS A 43 37.16 -9.69 48.12
CA HIS A 43 35.74 -9.51 48.41
C HIS A 43 35.54 -8.54 49.56
N GLY A 44 34.51 -7.70 49.45
CA GLY A 44 34.04 -6.91 50.57
C GLY A 44 32.60 -6.45 50.39
N GLN A 45 32.06 -5.85 51.45
CA GLN A 45 30.76 -5.19 51.47
C GLN A 45 30.96 -3.70 51.79
N GLY A 46 30.37 -2.79 51.00
CA GLY A 46 30.46 -1.34 51.23
C GLY A 46 30.59 -0.48 49.96
N GLU A 47 30.71 0.85 50.15
CA GLU A 47 30.94 1.82 49.06
C GLU A 47 32.42 1.86 48.65
N ASP A 48 32.67 1.95 47.34
CA ASP A 48 33.94 1.63 46.68
C ASP A 48 35.19 2.34 47.26
N GLY A 49 36.27 1.55 47.44
CA GLY A 49 37.64 2.05 47.34
C GLY A 49 38.26 2.77 48.56
N ALA A 50 37.53 2.98 49.65
CA ALA A 50 38.07 3.54 50.89
C ALA A 50 38.16 2.46 51.99
N VAL A 51 39.30 1.76 52.07
CA VAL A 51 39.71 0.83 53.16
C VAL A 51 38.53 0.18 53.90
N GLY A 52 37.66 -0.49 53.16
CA GLY A 52 36.62 -1.34 53.72
C GLY A 52 37.22 -2.67 54.16
N GLU A 53 36.62 -3.32 55.16
CA GLU A 53 37.05 -4.62 55.65
C GLU A 53 37.00 -5.63 54.49
N VAL A 54 38.17 -6.13 54.07
CA VAL A 54 38.27 -7.17 53.05
C VAL A 54 38.08 -8.49 53.75
N ASP A 55 36.93 -9.12 53.51
CA ASP A 55 36.57 -10.37 54.17
C ASP A 55 37.31 -11.57 53.54
N ILE A 56 37.65 -11.46 52.26
CA ILE A 56 38.34 -12.51 51.50
C ILE A 56 39.39 -11.86 50.61
N ASP A 57 40.63 -12.33 50.74
CA ASP A 57 41.75 -11.96 49.89
C ASP A 57 42.52 -13.24 49.56
N THR A 58 42.51 -13.66 48.30
CA THR A 58 43.11 -14.94 47.90
C THR A 58 43.64 -14.89 46.47
N GLU A 59 44.74 -15.60 46.22
CA GLU A 59 45.26 -15.85 44.88
C GLU A 59 44.73 -17.17 44.31
N ILE A 60 44.22 -17.13 43.08
CA ILE A 60 43.67 -18.29 42.37
C ILE A 60 44.22 -18.34 40.94
N ASP A 61 44.26 -19.54 40.36
CA ASP A 61 44.57 -19.73 38.94
C ASP A 61 43.39 -19.35 38.03
N LEU A 62 43.63 -19.33 36.72
CA LEU A 62 42.64 -18.97 35.71
C LEU A 62 41.42 -19.90 35.73
N ASP A 63 41.61 -21.22 35.84
CA ASP A 63 40.52 -22.21 35.82
C ASP A 63 39.56 -22.00 37.01
N ASN A 64 40.12 -21.73 38.19
CA ASN A 64 39.33 -21.39 39.37
C ASN A 64 38.67 -20.02 39.25
N LEU A 65 39.33 -19.05 38.63
CA LEU A 65 38.77 -17.72 38.38
C LEU A 65 37.56 -17.80 37.43
N GLU A 66 37.65 -18.55 36.33
CA GLU A 66 36.53 -18.76 35.41
C GLU A 66 35.33 -19.41 36.11
N ALA A 67 35.58 -20.42 36.96
CA ALA A 67 34.53 -21.04 37.77
C ALA A 67 33.88 -20.05 38.75
N LYS A 68 34.66 -19.13 39.33
CA LYS A 68 34.16 -18.07 40.21
C LYS A 68 33.36 -17.01 39.45
N LEU A 69 33.82 -16.57 38.29
CA LEU A 69 33.11 -15.61 37.42
C LEU A 69 31.75 -16.15 36.98
N LEU A 70 31.69 -17.43 36.57
CA LEU A 70 30.43 -18.11 36.26
C LEU A 70 29.48 -18.17 37.45
N LYS A 71 30.02 -18.45 38.64
CA LYS A 71 29.23 -18.47 39.88
C LYS A 71 28.70 -17.07 40.22
N TRP A 72 29.55 -16.04 40.17
CA TRP A 72 29.19 -14.65 40.45
C TRP A 72 28.12 -14.14 39.48
N ARG A 73 28.21 -14.49 38.19
CA ARG A 73 27.16 -14.17 37.19
C ARG A 73 25.81 -14.79 37.57
N ARG A 74 25.78 -16.06 38.00
CA ARG A 74 24.55 -16.73 38.49
C ARG A 74 24.02 -16.11 39.78
N GLU A 75 24.91 -15.58 40.61
CA GLU A 75 24.58 -14.89 41.86
C GLU A 75 24.17 -13.43 41.64
N GLY A 76 24.20 -12.92 40.40
CA GLY A 76 23.75 -11.58 40.04
C GLY A 76 24.80 -10.48 40.21
N PHE A 77 26.09 -10.83 40.27
CA PHE A 77 27.17 -9.86 40.15
C PHE A 77 27.36 -9.48 38.68
N VAL A 78 27.45 -8.18 38.43
CA VAL A 78 27.62 -7.62 37.09
C VAL A 78 28.93 -6.85 37.06
N SER A 79 29.72 -7.01 36.00
CA SER A 79 30.93 -6.20 35.80
C SER A 79 30.56 -4.75 35.50
N GLU A 80 31.44 -3.80 35.81
CA GLU A 80 31.22 -2.39 35.43
C GLU A 80 30.99 -2.21 33.92
N ALA A 81 31.67 -3.01 33.08
CA ALA A 81 31.49 -3.01 31.64
C ALA A 81 30.08 -3.46 31.21
N GLN A 82 29.57 -4.58 31.76
CA GLN A 82 28.21 -5.05 31.45
C GLN A 82 27.13 -4.07 31.93
N ARG A 83 27.36 -3.39 33.06
CA ARG A 83 26.42 -2.40 33.60
C ARG A 83 26.31 -1.15 32.73
N ALA A 84 27.41 -0.73 32.10
CA ALA A 84 27.44 0.36 31.13
C ALA A 84 26.70 0.00 29.83
N ASP A 85 26.72 -1.26 29.42
CA ASP A 85 26.01 -1.76 28.25
C ASP A 85 24.51 -1.98 28.52
N GLU A 86 24.15 -2.50 29.69
CA GLU A 86 22.76 -2.58 30.15
C GLU A 86 22.12 -1.19 30.31
N ALA A 87 22.87 -0.20 30.82
CA ALA A 87 22.40 1.17 30.92
C ALA A 87 22.15 1.80 29.54
N ARG A 88 23.05 1.56 28.57
CA ARG A 88 22.87 2.00 27.17
C ARG A 88 21.68 1.32 26.49
N ALA A 89 21.50 0.01 26.69
CA ALA A 89 20.37 -0.75 26.16
C ALA A 89 19.03 -0.32 26.79
N ALA A 90 19.00 -0.06 28.10
CA ALA A 90 17.82 0.43 28.80
C ALA A 90 17.43 1.86 28.34
N GLN A 91 18.41 2.72 28.09
CA GLN A 91 18.18 4.07 27.59
C GLN A 91 17.65 4.06 26.14
N ALA A 92 18.17 3.17 25.29
CA ALA A 92 17.67 2.94 23.94
C ALA A 92 16.25 2.33 23.93
N GLY A 93 15.97 1.36 24.80
CA GLY A 93 14.64 0.75 24.96
C GLY A 93 13.57 1.73 25.47
N SER A 94 13.94 2.60 26.40
CA SER A 94 13.08 3.69 26.89
C SER A 94 12.77 4.72 25.80
N ALA A 95 13.78 5.13 25.02
CA ALA A 95 13.60 6.04 23.89
C ALA A 95 12.68 5.44 22.80
N PHE A 96 12.83 4.14 22.51
CA PHE A 96 11.98 3.41 21.58
C PHE A 96 10.53 3.29 22.08
N SER A 97 10.32 2.90 23.33
CA SER A 97 8.99 2.80 23.95
C SER A 97 8.27 4.15 23.94
N GLY A 98 8.98 5.23 24.28
CA GLY A 98 8.43 6.59 24.22
C GLY A 98 8.09 7.04 22.80
N ALA A 99 8.90 6.68 21.79
CA ALA A 99 8.60 6.97 20.39
C ALA A 99 7.38 6.18 19.90
N LEU A 100 7.26 4.90 20.27
CA LEU A 100 6.15 4.04 19.93
C LEU A 100 4.84 4.51 20.57
N GLN A 101 4.85 4.89 21.85
CA GLN A 101 3.67 5.44 22.54
C GLN A 101 3.21 6.75 21.91
N ARG A 102 4.14 7.66 21.56
CA ARG A 102 3.80 8.89 20.82
C ARG A 102 3.20 8.60 19.45
N ALA A 103 3.72 7.62 18.72
CA ALA A 103 3.18 7.21 17.43
C ALA A 103 1.78 6.59 17.56
N VAL A 104 1.55 5.75 18.58
CA VAL A 104 0.24 5.15 18.88
C VAL A 104 -0.78 6.21 19.32
N GLU A 105 -0.38 7.18 20.15
CA GLU A 105 -1.24 8.31 20.52
C GLU A 105 -1.52 9.24 19.35
N ALA A 106 -0.54 9.51 18.48
CA ALA A 106 -0.74 10.27 17.26
C ALA A 106 -1.71 9.55 16.31
N ALA A 107 -1.58 8.24 16.15
CA ALA A 107 -2.50 7.41 15.35
C ALA A 107 -3.91 7.38 15.96
N ARG A 108 -4.03 7.26 17.28
CA ARG A 108 -5.33 7.34 17.99
C ARG A 108 -5.95 8.73 17.90
N LYS A 109 -5.17 9.80 18.02
CA LYS A 109 -5.64 11.18 17.81
C LYS A 109 -6.03 11.43 16.37
N ALA A 110 -5.30 10.91 15.37
CA ALA A 110 -5.67 11.01 13.96
C ALA A 110 -6.98 10.27 13.68
N LYS A 111 -7.15 9.07 14.25
CA LYS A 111 -8.40 8.29 14.15
C LYS A 111 -9.56 8.98 14.90
N ALA A 112 -9.31 9.54 16.08
CA ALA A 112 -10.31 10.30 16.84
C ALA A 112 -10.65 11.66 16.21
N ALA A 113 -9.70 12.30 15.52
CA ALA A 113 -9.91 13.51 14.72
C ALA A 113 -10.70 13.21 13.44
N GLN A 114 -10.45 12.06 12.80
CA GLN A 114 -11.30 11.55 11.70
C GLN A 114 -12.73 11.28 12.15
N VAL A 115 -12.94 10.79 13.38
CA VAL A 115 -14.27 10.56 13.95
C VAL A 115 -14.94 11.88 14.39
N ARG A 116 -14.18 12.91 14.78
CA ARG A 116 -14.70 14.23 15.18
C ARG A 116 -14.91 15.23 14.04
N LEU A 117 -14.41 14.97 12.83
CA LEU A 117 -14.62 15.79 11.62
C LEU A 117 -15.85 15.38 10.80
N GLN A 118 -16.78 14.59 11.36
CA GLN A 118 -18.16 14.55 10.87
C GLN A 118 -18.94 15.81 11.31
N THR A 119 -18.39 16.98 11.07
CA THR A 119 -19.21 18.17 10.85
C THR A 119 -19.90 17.98 9.52
N HIS A 120 -21.23 18.06 9.47
CA HIS A 120 -22.07 18.01 8.27
C HIS A 120 -21.75 19.17 7.31
N THR A 121 -20.56 19.20 6.71
CA THR A 121 -20.31 20.06 5.56
C THR A 121 -21.06 19.44 4.37
N PRO A 122 -21.89 20.20 3.65
CA PRO A 122 -22.64 19.70 2.50
C PRO A 122 -21.73 19.26 1.34
N PHE A 123 -20.44 19.58 1.42
CA PHE A 123 -19.42 19.24 0.44
C PHE A 123 -18.30 18.42 1.06
N VAL A 124 -17.63 17.63 0.22
CA VAL A 124 -16.32 17.02 0.46
C VAL A 124 -15.31 17.66 -0.49
N ARG A 125 -14.15 18.05 0.03
CA ARG A 125 -13.07 18.60 -0.79
C ARG A 125 -12.19 17.48 -1.32
N ILE A 126 -12.00 17.42 -2.63
CA ILE A 126 -11.07 16.52 -3.32
C ILE A 126 -10.11 17.37 -4.14
N GLY A 127 -8.83 17.37 -3.77
CA GLY A 127 -7.88 18.35 -4.29
C GLY A 127 -8.36 19.78 -3.98
N ASN A 128 -8.58 20.57 -5.02
CA ASN A 128 -9.09 21.94 -4.90
C ASN A 128 -10.60 22.09 -5.15
N VAL A 129 -11.29 21.00 -5.51
CA VAL A 129 -12.71 21.01 -5.91
C VAL A 129 -13.60 20.58 -4.75
N ASP A 130 -14.70 21.29 -4.56
CA ASP A 130 -15.75 20.96 -3.58
C ASP A 130 -16.87 20.17 -4.26
N LEU A 131 -16.99 18.89 -3.92
CA LEU A 131 -17.99 17.97 -4.47
C LEU A 131 -19.15 17.83 -3.46
N PRO A 132 -20.42 18.00 -3.86
CA PRO A 132 -21.55 17.78 -2.96
C PRO A 132 -21.54 16.37 -2.38
N ARG A 133 -21.99 16.21 -1.13
CA ARG A 133 -22.17 14.89 -0.53
C ARG A 133 -23.46 14.25 -1.04
N GLY A 134 -23.37 12.98 -1.41
CA GLY A 134 -24.51 12.10 -1.63
C GLY A 134 -25.02 11.50 -0.32
N GLU A 135 -26.10 10.73 -0.43
CA GLU A 135 -26.62 9.93 0.67
C GLU A 135 -25.92 8.56 0.70
N PRO A 136 -25.14 8.25 1.76
CA PRO A 136 -24.43 6.99 1.81
C PRO A 136 -25.37 5.78 1.85
N ASN A 137 -25.06 4.77 1.04
CA ASN A 137 -25.80 3.52 0.96
C ASN A 137 -24.84 2.32 0.78
N ALA A 138 -25.38 1.10 0.67
CA ALA A 138 -24.60 -0.13 0.56
C ALA A 138 -23.73 -0.22 -0.70
N LEU A 139 -24.02 0.59 -1.73
CA LEU A 139 -23.27 0.64 -2.99
C LEU A 139 -22.13 1.69 -2.96
N VAL A 140 -21.95 2.43 -1.87
CA VAL A 140 -20.82 3.35 -1.74
C VAL A 140 -19.52 2.53 -1.66
N PRO A 141 -18.53 2.76 -2.54
CA PRO A 141 -17.27 2.03 -2.50
C PRO A 141 -16.51 2.27 -1.20
N ARG A 142 -15.63 1.34 -0.84
CA ARG A 142 -14.77 1.51 0.34
C ARG A 142 -13.74 2.60 0.09
N VAL A 143 -13.59 3.51 1.06
CA VAL A 143 -12.53 4.51 1.04
C VAL A 143 -11.18 3.82 1.23
N ASN A 144 -10.29 3.96 0.26
CA ASN A 144 -8.87 3.66 0.40
C ASN A 144 -8.15 4.91 0.94
N ALA A 145 -7.75 4.87 2.21
CA ALA A 145 -7.05 5.97 2.86
C ALA A 145 -5.68 6.28 2.22
N ALA A 146 -5.05 5.29 1.57
CA ALA A 146 -3.76 5.43 0.90
C ALA A 146 -3.87 6.02 -0.52
N TYR A 147 -5.10 6.17 -1.06
CA TYR A 147 -5.27 6.67 -2.42
C TYR A 147 -4.73 8.10 -2.57
N LEU A 148 -3.91 8.31 -3.60
CA LEU A 148 -3.33 9.60 -3.96
C LEU A 148 -4.16 10.24 -5.09
N PHE A 149 -4.83 11.35 -4.78
CA PHE A 149 -5.38 12.23 -5.82
C PHE A 149 -4.26 13.17 -6.28
N THR A 150 -3.86 13.03 -7.54
CA THR A 150 -2.90 13.94 -8.17
C THR A 150 -3.61 15.20 -8.66
N GLU A 151 -2.84 16.26 -8.94
CA GLU A 151 -3.40 17.51 -9.49
C GLU A 151 -4.12 17.29 -10.81
N ARG A 152 -3.68 16.31 -11.62
CA ARG A 152 -4.31 15.91 -12.89
C ARG A 152 -5.77 15.45 -12.72
N GLY A 153 -6.14 15.00 -11.54
CA GLY A 153 -7.51 14.59 -11.22
C GLY A 153 -8.46 15.77 -11.00
N GLY A 154 -7.96 17.00 -10.78
CA GLY A 154 -8.77 18.16 -10.41
C GLY A 154 -9.84 18.49 -11.44
N ASP A 155 -9.46 18.62 -12.71
CA ASP A 155 -10.40 18.92 -13.81
C ASP A 155 -11.45 17.81 -13.99
N ILE A 156 -11.05 16.56 -13.77
CA ILE A 156 -11.98 15.42 -13.85
C ILE A 156 -13.02 15.52 -12.71
N VAL A 157 -12.61 15.86 -11.49
CA VAL A 157 -13.54 16.08 -10.38
C VAL A 157 -14.46 17.26 -10.65
N GLN A 158 -13.95 18.34 -11.25
CA GLN A 158 -14.77 19.49 -11.64
C GLN A 158 -15.85 19.08 -12.65
N ASP A 159 -15.49 18.32 -13.68
CA ASP A 159 -16.42 17.81 -14.68
C ASP A 159 -17.47 16.85 -14.08
N ILE A 160 -17.11 16.10 -13.03
CA ILE A 160 -18.06 15.28 -12.25
C ILE A 160 -19.09 16.16 -11.53
N VAL A 161 -18.65 17.27 -10.90
CA VAL A 161 -19.55 18.23 -10.23
C VAL A 161 -20.56 18.78 -11.25
N GLU A 162 -20.09 19.13 -12.44
CA GLU A 162 -20.89 19.67 -13.55
C GLU A 162 -21.76 18.63 -14.28
N ASN A 163 -21.76 17.36 -13.83
CA ASN A 163 -22.49 16.26 -14.47
C ASN A 163 -22.11 16.05 -15.95
N ARG A 164 -20.84 16.27 -16.30
CA ARG A 164 -20.31 15.88 -17.61
C ARG A 164 -20.22 14.36 -17.70
N ARG A 165 -20.36 13.83 -18.93
CA ARG A 165 -20.14 12.41 -19.22
C ARG A 165 -18.64 12.21 -19.32
N VAL A 166 -18.03 11.54 -18.35
CA VAL A 166 -16.55 11.45 -18.26
C VAL A 166 -16.07 10.10 -18.78
N MET A 167 -15.13 10.12 -19.70
CA MET A 167 -14.45 8.94 -20.22
C MET A 167 -12.96 9.00 -19.87
N LEU A 168 -12.46 7.97 -19.20
CA LEU A 168 -11.05 7.83 -18.86
C LEU A 168 -10.40 6.80 -19.78
N ILE A 169 -9.38 7.21 -20.52
CA ILE A 169 -8.62 6.36 -21.44
C ILE A 169 -7.19 6.22 -20.92
N GLY A 170 -6.67 5.00 -20.88
CA GLY A 170 -5.29 4.77 -20.49
C GLY A 170 -4.99 3.29 -20.33
N HIS A 171 -3.75 2.96 -20.00
CA HIS A 171 -3.34 1.56 -19.86
C HIS A 171 -4.09 0.80 -18.74
N THR A 172 -4.07 -0.53 -18.83
CA THR A 172 -4.63 -1.40 -17.78
C THR A 172 -3.88 -1.20 -16.47
N GLY A 173 -4.62 -1.08 -15.37
CA GLY A 173 -4.01 -0.90 -14.04
C GLY A 173 -3.38 0.47 -13.78
N SER A 174 -3.70 1.50 -14.59
CA SER A 174 -3.32 2.91 -14.30
C SER A 174 -4.20 3.58 -13.23
N GLY A 175 -5.32 2.95 -12.83
CA GLY A 175 -6.17 3.43 -11.74
C GLY A 175 -7.45 4.16 -12.16
N LYS A 176 -7.84 4.11 -13.45
CA LYS A 176 -9.06 4.74 -14.00
C LYS A 176 -10.33 4.50 -13.18
N THR A 177 -10.70 3.23 -13.01
CA THR A 177 -11.91 2.86 -12.27
C THR A 177 -11.78 3.21 -10.79
N SER A 178 -10.59 2.97 -10.20
CA SER A 178 -10.32 3.30 -8.81
C SER A 178 -10.41 4.81 -8.55
N PHE A 179 -10.03 5.66 -9.49
CA PHE A 179 -10.19 7.11 -9.36
C PHE A 179 -11.67 7.47 -9.13
N ILE A 180 -12.56 7.03 -10.02
CA ILE A 180 -13.99 7.32 -9.93
C ILE A 180 -14.58 6.74 -8.63
N GLU A 181 -14.25 5.49 -8.30
CA GLU A 181 -14.71 4.85 -7.06
C GLU A 181 -14.23 5.61 -5.81
N GLN A 182 -13.01 6.13 -5.80
CA GLN A 182 -12.45 6.84 -4.66
C GLN A 182 -12.98 8.27 -4.51
N VAL A 183 -13.38 8.91 -5.62
CA VAL A 183 -14.17 10.15 -5.60
C VAL A 183 -15.54 9.87 -4.99
N ALA A 184 -16.25 8.86 -5.52
CA ALA A 184 -17.59 8.48 -5.06
C ALA A 184 -17.61 8.08 -3.57
N ALA A 185 -16.63 7.27 -3.14
CA ALA A 185 -16.49 6.81 -1.77
C ALA A 185 -16.37 7.96 -0.76
N ARG A 186 -15.62 9.01 -1.13
CA ARG A 186 -15.42 10.19 -0.26
C ARG A 186 -16.63 11.12 -0.26
N ALA A 187 -17.37 11.16 -1.36
CA ALA A 187 -18.60 11.95 -1.47
C ALA A 187 -19.86 11.23 -1.00
N GLY A 188 -19.80 9.90 -0.78
CA GLY A 188 -20.95 9.12 -0.33
C GLY A 188 -21.93 8.77 -1.44
N TYR A 189 -21.48 8.65 -2.69
CA TYR A 189 -22.32 8.20 -3.81
C TYR A 189 -22.19 6.69 -4.04
N GLY A 190 -23.34 6.04 -4.21
CA GLY A 190 -23.38 4.63 -4.60
C GLY A 190 -22.91 4.44 -6.04
N VAL A 191 -22.13 3.38 -6.29
CA VAL A 191 -21.55 3.07 -7.61
C VAL A 191 -22.02 1.71 -8.10
N LEU A 192 -22.48 1.66 -9.34
CA LEU A 192 -22.71 0.44 -10.11
C LEU A 192 -21.65 0.32 -11.20
N ARG A 193 -21.23 -0.92 -11.48
CA ARG A 193 -20.23 -1.22 -12.51
C ARG A 193 -20.80 -2.19 -13.52
N ALA A 194 -20.61 -1.86 -14.79
CA ALA A 194 -20.94 -2.72 -15.92
C ALA A 194 -19.64 -2.98 -16.71
N ASN A 195 -19.15 -4.22 -16.69
CA ASN A 195 -17.93 -4.58 -17.40
C ASN A 195 -18.26 -5.10 -18.79
N MET A 196 -17.80 -4.41 -19.83
CA MET A 196 -18.05 -4.78 -21.21
C MET A 196 -17.03 -5.84 -21.63
N ASN A 197 -17.39 -7.11 -21.49
CA ASN A 197 -16.54 -8.26 -21.81
C ASN A 197 -16.95 -8.97 -23.12
N GLY A 198 -17.80 -8.34 -23.94
CA GLY A 198 -18.41 -8.94 -25.13
C GLY A 198 -19.49 -9.99 -24.86
N GLN A 199 -19.78 -10.33 -23.59
CA GLN A 199 -20.89 -11.22 -23.20
C GLN A 199 -22.04 -10.48 -22.50
N THR A 200 -21.83 -9.22 -22.12
CA THR A 200 -22.87 -8.39 -21.51
C THR A 200 -23.93 -8.08 -22.55
N THR A 201 -25.15 -8.55 -22.30
CA THR A 201 -26.25 -8.36 -23.24
C THR A 201 -26.91 -7.00 -23.04
N ILE A 202 -27.66 -6.55 -24.05
CA ILE A 202 -28.51 -5.37 -23.90
C ILE A 202 -29.55 -5.54 -22.78
N GLY A 203 -29.99 -6.77 -22.51
CA GLY A 203 -30.90 -7.10 -21.42
C GLY A 203 -30.29 -6.85 -20.05
N ASP A 204 -29.04 -7.29 -19.83
CA ASP A 204 -28.31 -7.02 -18.59
C ASP A 204 -28.08 -5.50 -18.40
N PHE A 205 -27.90 -4.79 -19.50
CA PHE A 205 -27.60 -3.37 -19.49
C PHE A 205 -28.83 -2.49 -19.26
N VAL A 206 -29.92 -2.75 -19.99
CA VAL A 206 -31.14 -1.92 -20.03
C VAL A 206 -32.29 -2.56 -19.25
N GLY A 207 -32.45 -3.87 -19.39
CA GLY A 207 -33.50 -4.65 -18.73
C GLY A 207 -34.11 -5.67 -19.68
N PHE A 208 -34.80 -6.66 -19.11
CA PHE A 208 -35.43 -7.74 -19.85
C PHE A 208 -36.67 -8.26 -19.14
N TRP A 209 -37.56 -8.91 -19.90
CA TRP A 209 -38.68 -9.67 -19.35
C TRP A 209 -38.23 -11.08 -18.98
N THR A 210 -38.64 -11.54 -17.79
CA THR A 210 -38.44 -12.92 -17.35
C THR A 210 -39.73 -13.49 -16.77
N VAL A 211 -39.83 -14.82 -16.67
CA VAL A 211 -40.99 -15.49 -16.09
C VAL A 211 -40.63 -16.00 -14.69
N LYS A 212 -41.36 -15.54 -13.68
CA LYS A 212 -41.22 -16.00 -12.29
C LYS A 212 -42.58 -16.45 -11.77
N GLY A 213 -42.70 -17.74 -11.46
CA GLY A 213 -43.95 -18.30 -10.93
C GLY A 213 -45.12 -18.30 -11.91
N GLY A 214 -44.86 -18.28 -13.22
CA GLY A 214 -45.90 -18.22 -14.27
C GLY A 214 -46.31 -16.81 -14.71
N GLU A 215 -45.77 -15.77 -14.06
CA GLU A 215 -46.01 -14.37 -14.43
C GLU A 215 -44.79 -13.76 -15.12
N THR A 216 -45.02 -12.94 -16.15
CA THR A 216 -43.97 -12.15 -16.81
C THR A 216 -43.67 -10.90 -15.99
N ILE A 217 -42.44 -10.77 -15.50
CA ILE A 217 -41.95 -9.63 -14.73
C ILE A 217 -40.81 -8.93 -15.48
N TRP A 218 -40.78 -7.61 -15.41
CA TRP A 218 -39.68 -6.83 -15.93
C TRP A 218 -38.57 -6.74 -14.89
N VAL A 219 -37.34 -6.94 -15.33
CA VAL A 219 -36.14 -6.74 -14.51
C VAL A 219 -35.35 -5.60 -15.14
N ASP A 220 -35.18 -4.50 -14.39
CA ASP A 220 -34.38 -3.37 -14.84
C ASP A 220 -32.90 -3.75 -14.90
N GLY A 221 -32.24 -3.38 -16.00
CA GLY A 221 -30.80 -3.54 -16.18
C GLY A 221 -30.01 -2.46 -15.45
N VAL A 222 -28.69 -2.62 -15.42
CA VAL A 222 -27.79 -1.76 -14.62
C VAL A 222 -27.89 -0.26 -14.96
N LEU A 223 -28.08 0.09 -16.23
CA LEU A 223 -28.27 1.48 -16.66
C LEU A 223 -29.59 2.05 -16.15
N SER A 224 -30.69 1.30 -16.30
CA SER A 224 -32.01 1.70 -15.85
C SER A 224 -32.05 1.93 -14.34
N VAL A 225 -31.47 1.01 -13.56
CA VAL A 225 -31.36 1.16 -12.10
C VAL A 225 -30.54 2.38 -11.74
N ALA A 226 -29.36 2.56 -12.33
CA ALA A 226 -28.50 3.71 -12.03
C ALA A 226 -29.18 5.04 -12.34
N MET A 227 -29.87 5.14 -13.48
CA MET A 227 -30.59 6.34 -13.88
C MET A 227 -31.73 6.69 -12.93
N ARG A 228 -32.53 5.71 -12.49
CA ARG A 228 -33.67 5.95 -11.58
C ARG A 228 -33.23 6.33 -10.16
N GLU A 229 -32.27 5.59 -9.63
CA GLU A 229 -31.86 5.71 -8.23
C GLU A 229 -30.75 6.75 -8.01
N GLY A 230 -30.21 7.34 -9.09
CA GLY A 230 -29.16 8.34 -8.99
C GLY A 230 -27.80 7.80 -8.61
N TYR A 231 -27.54 6.52 -8.88
CA TYR A 231 -26.22 5.93 -8.69
C TYR A 231 -25.24 6.40 -9.77
N TRP A 232 -23.96 6.35 -9.44
CA TRP A 232 -22.91 6.54 -10.41
C TRP A 232 -22.72 5.24 -11.18
N LEU A 233 -22.75 5.29 -12.50
CA LEU A 233 -22.51 4.12 -13.35
C LEU A 233 -21.15 4.22 -14.02
N ILE A 234 -20.30 3.22 -13.78
CA ILE A 234 -19.03 3.05 -14.50
C ILE A 234 -19.20 1.93 -15.52
N ILE A 235 -19.02 2.27 -16.78
CA ILE A 235 -18.93 1.31 -17.87
C ILE A 235 -17.46 1.02 -18.12
N ASP A 236 -16.99 -0.11 -17.63
CA ASP A 236 -15.60 -0.53 -17.82
C ASP A 236 -15.42 -1.18 -19.19
N GLU A 237 -14.28 -0.88 -19.80
CA GLU A 237 -13.88 -1.43 -21.10
C GLU A 237 -14.90 -1.16 -22.21
N LEU A 238 -15.45 0.07 -22.26
CA LEU A 238 -16.50 0.48 -23.21
C LEU A 238 -16.16 0.15 -24.68
N ASP A 239 -14.86 0.12 -25.00
CA ASP A 239 -14.34 -0.31 -26.29
C ASP A 239 -14.76 -1.75 -26.67
N PHE A 240 -15.08 -2.62 -25.72
CA PHE A 240 -15.56 -3.99 -25.94
C PHE A 240 -17.09 -4.13 -25.84
N ALA A 241 -17.83 -3.03 -25.72
CA ALA A 241 -19.30 -3.07 -25.67
C ALA A 241 -19.90 -3.53 -27.00
N GLU A 242 -21.01 -4.27 -26.96
CA GLU A 242 -21.74 -4.58 -28.19
C GLU A 242 -22.28 -3.30 -28.86
N PRO A 243 -22.37 -3.24 -30.20
CA PRO A 243 -22.94 -2.10 -30.91
C PRO A 243 -24.36 -1.72 -30.45
N SER A 244 -25.14 -2.71 -30.00
CA SER A 244 -26.48 -2.54 -29.44
C SER A 244 -26.46 -1.67 -28.17
N ILE A 245 -25.49 -1.87 -27.29
CA ILE A 245 -25.27 -1.09 -26.06
C ILE A 245 -24.82 0.34 -26.42
N LEU A 246 -23.88 0.48 -27.37
CA LEU A 246 -23.40 1.79 -27.83
C LEU A 246 -24.54 2.64 -28.45
N ALA A 247 -25.46 2.00 -29.18
CA ALA A 247 -26.64 2.67 -29.74
C ALA A 247 -27.57 3.22 -28.64
N VAL A 248 -27.81 2.44 -27.57
CA VAL A 248 -28.59 2.91 -26.41
C VAL A 248 -27.90 4.07 -25.71
N LEU A 249 -26.58 3.96 -25.49
CA LEU A 249 -25.79 4.99 -24.83
C LEU A 249 -25.84 6.32 -25.57
N THR A 250 -25.88 6.30 -26.91
CA THR A 250 -25.96 7.52 -27.71
C THR A 250 -27.12 8.43 -27.26
N ALA A 251 -28.31 7.87 -26.99
CA ALA A 251 -29.46 8.63 -26.52
C ALA A 251 -29.31 9.18 -25.09
N VAL A 252 -28.61 8.47 -24.21
CA VAL A 252 -28.38 8.87 -22.81
C VAL A 252 -27.26 9.92 -22.69
N LEU A 253 -26.34 9.94 -23.64
CA LEU A 253 -25.22 10.87 -23.71
C LEU A 253 -25.60 12.25 -24.28
N GLU A 254 -26.72 12.36 -24.99
CA GLU A 254 -27.25 13.66 -25.42
C GLU A 254 -27.54 14.59 -24.23
N PRO A 255 -27.55 15.93 -24.43
CA PRO A 255 -28.02 16.87 -23.42
C PRO A 255 -29.44 16.53 -22.96
N ASN A 256 -29.65 16.39 -21.65
CA ASN A 256 -30.91 15.90 -21.06
C ASN A 256 -31.33 14.51 -21.57
N GLY A 257 -30.35 13.68 -21.96
CA GLY A 257 -30.55 12.35 -22.51
C GLY A 257 -31.40 11.47 -21.60
N ARG A 258 -32.32 10.72 -22.22
CA ARG A 258 -33.30 9.85 -21.56
C ARG A 258 -33.17 8.45 -22.12
N LEU A 259 -33.55 7.46 -21.33
CA LEU A 259 -33.56 6.07 -21.78
C LEU A 259 -34.99 5.65 -22.15
N LEU A 260 -35.19 5.23 -23.39
CA LEU A 260 -36.46 4.70 -23.88
C LEU A 260 -36.46 3.16 -23.78
N LEU A 261 -37.29 2.62 -22.88
CA LEU A 261 -37.51 1.20 -22.71
C LEU A 261 -38.61 0.72 -23.66
N LYS A 262 -38.26 0.49 -24.92
CA LYS A 262 -39.22 0.04 -25.96
C LYS A 262 -39.97 -1.23 -25.55
N GLU A 263 -39.27 -2.20 -24.98
CA GLU A 263 -39.83 -3.48 -24.55
C GLU A 263 -40.76 -3.37 -23.34
N ARG A 264 -40.67 -2.28 -22.58
CA ARG A 264 -41.54 -1.99 -21.42
C ARG A 264 -42.59 -0.94 -21.78
N GLY A 265 -43.24 -1.11 -22.93
CA GLY A 265 -44.33 -0.23 -23.36
C GLY A 265 -43.90 1.21 -23.65
N ASN A 266 -42.68 1.41 -24.17
CA ASN A 266 -42.10 2.73 -24.45
C ASN A 266 -41.97 3.64 -23.22
N GLU A 267 -41.73 3.07 -22.04
CA GLU A 267 -41.43 3.86 -20.84
C GLU A 267 -40.18 4.73 -21.06
N ILE A 268 -40.25 5.99 -20.63
CA ILE A 268 -39.12 6.92 -20.67
C ILE A 268 -38.57 7.05 -19.26
N VAL A 269 -37.30 6.67 -19.08
CA VAL A 269 -36.56 6.84 -17.83
C VAL A 269 -35.77 8.14 -17.90
N GLU A 270 -36.13 9.09 -17.04
CA GLU A 270 -35.39 10.33 -16.86
C GLU A 270 -34.26 10.11 -15.83
N PRO A 271 -33.04 10.63 -16.08
CA PRO A 271 -31.94 10.46 -15.15
C PRO A 271 -32.16 11.29 -13.88
N HIS A 272 -32.01 10.65 -12.73
CA HIS A 272 -32.00 11.31 -11.44
C HIS A 272 -30.89 12.38 -11.38
N PRO A 273 -31.08 13.53 -10.68
CA PRO A 273 -30.09 14.62 -10.65
C PRO A 273 -28.68 14.21 -10.16
N SER A 274 -28.60 13.19 -9.29
CA SER A 274 -27.34 12.62 -8.79
C SER A 274 -26.71 11.56 -9.70
N PHE A 275 -27.41 11.10 -10.73
CA PHE A 275 -26.86 10.15 -11.71
C PHE A 275 -25.62 10.75 -12.37
N ARG A 276 -24.53 9.98 -12.38
CA ARG A 276 -23.30 10.30 -13.09
C ARG A 276 -22.91 9.10 -13.94
N LEU A 277 -22.48 9.34 -15.17
CA LEU A 277 -22.13 8.30 -16.12
C LEU A 277 -20.65 8.43 -16.49
N PHE A 278 -19.96 7.32 -16.33
CA PHE A 278 -18.54 7.18 -16.59
C PHE A 278 -18.27 6.05 -17.56
N ALA A 279 -17.21 6.19 -18.34
CA ALA A 279 -16.64 5.11 -19.13
C ALA A 279 -15.14 4.98 -18.86
N THR A 280 -14.63 3.76 -18.88
CA THR A 280 -13.21 3.50 -18.99
C THR A 280 -12.93 2.73 -20.28
N ALA A 281 -11.81 3.03 -20.93
CA ALA A 281 -11.34 2.27 -22.08
C ALA A 281 -9.82 2.11 -22.03
N ASN A 282 -9.33 1.05 -22.67
CA ASN A 282 -7.90 0.78 -22.74
C ASN A 282 -7.29 1.33 -24.04
N ALA A 283 -8.08 1.47 -25.11
CA ALA A 283 -7.65 2.15 -26.32
C ALA A 283 -8.82 2.88 -27.00
N ALA A 284 -8.75 4.21 -27.08
CA ALA A 284 -9.53 4.93 -28.08
C ALA A 284 -8.64 5.98 -28.76
N GLY A 285 -8.72 6.07 -30.09
CA GLY A 285 -8.23 7.14 -30.97
C GLY A 285 -6.74 7.52 -30.86
N ALA A 286 -6.32 8.03 -29.70
CA ALA A 286 -4.99 8.51 -29.37
C ALA A 286 -3.95 7.39 -29.12
N MET A 287 -4.39 6.21 -28.67
CA MET A 287 -3.54 5.01 -28.52
C MET A 287 -3.38 4.22 -29.83
N SER A 288 -3.53 4.88 -30.97
CA SER A 288 -3.39 4.32 -32.32
C SER A 288 -2.06 3.54 -32.51
N ALA A 289 -0.97 4.03 -31.90
CA ALA A 289 0.34 3.37 -31.96
C ALA A 289 0.37 1.98 -31.27
N TYR A 290 -0.44 1.79 -30.23
CA TYR A 290 -0.49 0.55 -29.44
C TYR A 290 -1.70 -0.34 -29.77
N ARG A 291 -2.36 -0.07 -30.90
CA ARG A 291 -3.57 -0.75 -31.36
C ARG A 291 -3.42 -2.26 -31.52
N HIS A 292 -2.22 -2.73 -31.87
CA HIS A 292 -1.93 -4.16 -32.05
C HIS A 292 -2.06 -4.97 -30.75
N LEU A 293 -2.04 -4.31 -29.58
CA LEU A 293 -2.13 -4.94 -28.26
C LEU A 293 -3.59 -5.17 -27.79
N TYR A 294 -4.58 -4.56 -28.44
CA TYR A 294 -5.99 -4.60 -28.01
C TYR A 294 -6.90 -5.13 -29.13
N GLN A 295 -6.68 -6.38 -29.52
CA GLN A 295 -7.51 -7.08 -30.50
C GLN A 295 -8.95 -7.23 -29.97
N GLY A 296 -9.94 -6.86 -30.78
CA GLY A 296 -11.37 -6.99 -30.45
C GLY A 296 -12.06 -5.71 -29.95
N ALA A 297 -11.32 -4.62 -29.73
CA ALA A 297 -11.89 -3.32 -29.37
C ALA A 297 -12.61 -2.66 -30.56
N ASN A 298 -13.82 -2.14 -30.34
CA ASN A 298 -14.57 -1.33 -31.29
C ASN A 298 -13.89 0.03 -31.52
N LEU A 299 -13.96 0.53 -32.75
CA LEU A 299 -13.67 1.93 -33.01
C LEU A 299 -14.86 2.77 -32.59
N LEU A 300 -14.70 3.47 -31.47
CA LEU A 300 -15.57 4.58 -31.13
C LEU A 300 -15.31 5.71 -32.12
N ASN A 301 -16.31 6.04 -32.94
CA ASN A 301 -16.20 7.10 -33.91
C ASN A 301 -16.14 8.49 -33.23
N GLU A 302 -15.65 9.49 -33.96
CA GLU A 302 -15.50 10.86 -33.43
C GLU A 302 -16.81 11.41 -32.89
N ALA A 303 -17.92 11.21 -33.61
CA ALA A 303 -19.23 11.66 -33.16
C ALA A 303 -19.62 11.07 -31.79
N PHE A 304 -19.36 9.79 -31.54
CA PHE A 304 -19.63 9.17 -30.24
C PHE A 304 -18.73 9.77 -29.15
N LEU A 305 -17.45 10.00 -29.46
CA LEU A 305 -16.49 10.59 -28.53
C LEU A 305 -16.79 12.06 -28.19
N ASP A 306 -17.35 12.85 -29.12
CA ASP A 306 -17.73 14.25 -28.89
C ASP A 306 -18.77 14.44 -27.77
N ARG A 307 -19.49 13.37 -27.42
CA ARG A 307 -20.47 13.36 -26.32
C ARG A 307 -19.85 13.08 -24.95
N TRP A 308 -18.57 12.71 -24.93
CA TRP A 308 -17.80 12.47 -23.72
C TRP A 308 -16.80 13.59 -23.50
N ARG A 309 -16.52 13.88 -22.22
CA ARG A 309 -15.26 14.48 -21.85
C ARG A 309 -14.21 13.41 -21.72
N VAL A 310 -13.29 13.38 -22.68
CA VAL A 310 -12.25 12.36 -22.75
C VAL A 310 -10.99 12.85 -22.05
N TYR A 311 -10.53 12.11 -21.05
CA TYR A 311 -9.28 12.35 -20.35
C TYR A 311 -8.31 11.18 -20.56
N LEU A 312 -7.06 11.51 -20.85
CA LEU A 312 -5.97 10.54 -20.79
C LEU A 312 -5.57 10.36 -19.32
N PHE A 313 -5.63 9.11 -18.86
CA PHE A 313 -5.35 8.68 -17.50
C PHE A 313 -4.19 7.68 -17.53
N ASP A 314 -3.02 8.24 -17.77
CA ASP A 314 -1.77 7.50 -17.85
C ASP A 314 -1.24 7.12 -16.48
N TYR A 315 -0.14 6.39 -16.49
CA TYR A 315 0.56 6.05 -15.28
C TYR A 315 1.10 7.28 -14.57
N LEU A 316 1.16 7.16 -13.25
CA LEU A 316 1.70 8.15 -12.35
C LEU A 316 3.19 8.39 -12.63
N SER A 317 3.66 9.61 -12.37
CA SER A 317 5.09 9.90 -12.38
C SER A 317 5.81 9.10 -11.30
N LEU A 318 7.14 9.00 -11.43
CA LEU A 318 7.98 8.30 -10.48
C LEU A 318 7.80 8.81 -9.03
N GLU A 319 7.70 10.12 -8.84
CA GLU A 319 7.47 10.72 -7.53
C GLU A 319 6.06 10.43 -6.99
N GLU A 320 5.05 10.47 -7.86
CA GLU A 320 3.67 10.13 -7.47
C GLU A 320 3.53 8.64 -7.11
N GLU A 321 4.18 7.72 -7.83
CA GLU A 321 4.19 6.29 -7.48
C GLU A 321 4.98 6.01 -6.21
N THR A 322 6.08 6.72 -5.99
CA THR A 322 6.83 6.66 -4.73
C THR A 322 5.91 7.01 -3.55
N GLU A 323 5.13 8.07 -3.68
CA GLU A 323 4.17 8.49 -2.66
C GLU A 323 3.02 7.49 -2.49
N VAL A 324 2.51 6.90 -3.59
CA VAL A 324 1.53 5.81 -3.52
C VAL A 324 2.06 4.62 -2.74
N LEU A 325 3.31 4.20 -2.99
CA LEU A 325 3.94 3.09 -2.29
C LEU A 325 4.12 3.40 -0.81
N LEU A 326 4.58 4.60 -0.44
CA LEU A 326 4.72 5.02 0.95
C LEU A 326 3.39 5.05 1.71
N ARG A 327 2.31 5.49 1.05
CA ARG A 327 0.97 5.49 1.63
C ARG A 327 0.38 4.09 1.78
N THR A 328 0.64 3.23 0.81
CA THR A 328 0.09 1.86 0.76
C THR A 328 0.85 0.93 1.70
N LEU A 329 2.17 1.10 1.82
CA LEU A 329 3.08 0.26 2.60
C LEU A 329 3.88 1.12 3.59
N PRO A 330 3.29 1.52 4.74
CA PRO A 330 3.92 2.48 5.66
C PRO A 330 5.25 2.03 6.28
N VAL A 331 5.61 0.75 6.14
CA VAL A 331 6.84 0.16 6.68
C VAL A 331 8.06 0.37 5.77
N ILE A 332 7.88 0.76 4.51
CA ILE A 332 8.99 0.94 3.57
C ILE A 332 9.61 2.33 3.67
N THR A 333 10.90 2.44 3.41
CA THR A 333 11.59 3.74 3.33
C THR A 333 11.29 4.45 2.02
N ARG A 334 11.43 5.78 1.99
CA ARG A 334 11.30 6.56 0.75
C ARG A 334 12.28 6.13 -0.33
N GLN A 335 13.51 5.79 0.05
CA GLN A 335 14.52 5.29 -0.88
C GLN A 335 14.05 3.99 -1.55
N LEU A 336 13.57 3.01 -0.76
CA LEU A 336 13.05 1.76 -1.31
C LEU A 336 11.84 1.99 -2.21
N ALA A 337 10.88 2.81 -1.79
CA ALA A 337 9.72 3.18 -2.59
C ALA A 337 10.12 3.82 -3.93
N HIS A 338 11.08 4.75 -3.90
CA HIS A 338 11.60 5.40 -5.10
C HIS A 338 12.31 4.42 -6.03
N THR A 339 13.13 3.51 -5.51
CA THR A 339 13.78 2.46 -6.32
C THR A 339 12.75 1.55 -7.01
N LEU A 340 11.71 1.12 -6.29
CA LEU A 340 10.65 0.29 -6.87
C LEU A 340 9.86 1.05 -7.96
N ALA A 341 9.54 2.33 -7.71
CA ALA A 341 8.91 3.19 -8.70
C ALA A 341 9.81 3.42 -9.93
N ALA A 342 11.12 3.57 -9.74
CA ALA A 342 12.10 3.70 -10.82
C ALA A 342 12.16 2.47 -11.71
N ILE A 343 12.18 1.28 -11.12
CA ILE A 343 12.12 0.01 -11.88
C ILE A 343 10.85 -0.04 -12.73
N ALA A 344 9.69 0.32 -12.16
CA ALA A 344 8.43 0.31 -12.89
C ALA A 344 8.38 1.37 -14.00
N ALA A 345 8.99 2.53 -13.80
CA ALA A 345 9.14 3.58 -14.81
C ALA A 345 10.03 3.12 -15.97
N ASP A 346 11.16 2.48 -15.68
CA ASP A 346 12.08 1.95 -16.70
C ASP A 346 11.45 0.81 -17.51
N CYS A 347 10.70 -0.10 -16.87
CA CYS A 347 9.92 -1.09 -17.58
C CYS A 347 8.86 -0.44 -18.49
N ARG A 348 8.22 0.65 -18.06
CA ARG A 348 7.27 1.39 -18.90
C ARG A 348 7.96 2.12 -20.06
N ALA A 349 9.16 2.64 -19.85
CA ALA A 349 9.97 3.20 -20.91
C ALA A 349 10.41 2.14 -21.93
N ALA A 350 10.76 0.93 -21.48
CA ALA A 350 11.05 -0.20 -22.35
C ALA A 350 9.82 -0.62 -23.18
N PHE A 351 8.63 -0.67 -22.55
CA PHE A 351 7.38 -0.89 -23.28
C PHE A 351 7.11 0.19 -24.33
N ALA A 352 7.33 1.48 -24.02
CA ALA A 352 7.13 2.57 -24.96
C ALA A 352 8.09 2.54 -26.16
N ARG A 353 9.24 1.85 -26.03
CA ARG A 353 10.19 1.56 -27.12
C ARG A 353 9.91 0.24 -27.83
N GLU A 354 8.83 -0.46 -27.47
CA GLU A 354 8.48 -1.79 -27.99
C GLU A 354 9.46 -2.91 -27.60
N ASP A 355 10.33 -2.68 -26.59
CA ASP A 355 11.23 -3.71 -26.05
C ASP A 355 10.48 -4.73 -25.16
N LEU A 356 9.33 -4.33 -24.59
CA LEU A 356 8.43 -5.19 -23.82
C LEU A 356 7.06 -5.25 -24.50
N ALA A 357 6.44 -6.43 -24.48
CA ALA A 357 5.11 -6.62 -25.08
C ALA A 357 3.97 -6.01 -24.23
N SER A 358 4.19 -5.80 -22.93
CA SER A 358 3.17 -5.26 -22.03
C SER A 358 3.72 -4.24 -21.04
N ALA A 359 2.91 -3.22 -20.75
CA ALA A 359 3.28 -2.18 -19.79
C ALA A 359 3.32 -2.74 -18.35
N PHE A 360 4.30 -2.27 -17.57
CA PHE A 360 4.39 -2.59 -16.14
C PHE A 360 3.40 -1.71 -15.35
N SER A 361 2.31 -2.29 -14.87
CA SER A 361 1.24 -1.51 -14.21
C SER A 361 1.53 -1.18 -12.74
N THR A 362 0.94 -0.11 -12.24
CA THR A 362 0.99 0.28 -10.81
C THR A 362 0.41 -0.81 -9.90
N ARG A 363 -0.60 -1.56 -10.38
CA ARG A 363 -1.13 -2.75 -9.66
C ARG A 363 -0.05 -3.82 -9.48
N ARG A 364 0.73 -4.11 -10.53
CA ARG A 364 1.83 -5.08 -10.48
C ARG A 364 2.94 -4.61 -9.56
N LEU A 365 3.24 -3.32 -9.56
CA LEU A 365 4.22 -2.70 -8.65
C LEU A 365 3.83 -2.90 -7.17
N ILE A 366 2.57 -2.62 -6.81
CA ILE A 366 2.08 -2.78 -5.43
C ILE A 366 2.11 -4.26 -5.01
N ASP A 367 1.59 -5.17 -5.85
CA ASP A 367 1.60 -6.62 -5.60
C ASP A 367 3.02 -7.15 -5.37
N TRP A 368 3.97 -6.71 -6.21
CA TRP A 368 5.38 -7.09 -6.05
C TRP A 368 6.00 -6.56 -4.76
N ALA A 369 5.73 -5.29 -4.40
CA ALA A 369 6.23 -4.68 -3.18
C ALA A 369 5.68 -5.37 -1.91
N GLU A 370 4.39 -5.71 -1.89
CA GLU A 370 3.77 -6.48 -0.80
C GLU A 370 4.40 -7.87 -0.66
N LEU A 371 4.61 -8.56 -1.79
CA LEU A 371 5.24 -9.88 -1.79
C LEU A 371 6.70 -9.81 -1.32
N MET A 372 7.44 -8.79 -1.74
CA MET A 372 8.83 -8.56 -1.31
C MET A 372 8.93 -8.37 0.21
N LEU A 373 8.00 -7.63 0.82
CA LEU A 373 7.95 -7.47 2.28
C LEU A 373 7.64 -8.77 3.01
N ARG A 374 6.84 -9.64 2.40
CA ARG A 374 6.50 -10.95 2.97
C ARG A 374 7.63 -11.97 2.82
N THR A 375 8.34 -11.96 1.69
CA THR A 375 9.39 -12.95 1.38
C THR A 375 10.77 -12.54 1.88
N GLY A 376 11.02 -11.24 2.06
CA GLY A 376 12.36 -10.70 2.30
C GLY A 376 13.30 -10.82 1.11
N ASP A 377 12.79 -11.17 -0.08
CA ASP A 377 13.59 -11.49 -1.27
C ASP A 377 12.91 -10.93 -2.52
N VAL A 378 13.64 -10.04 -3.19
CA VAL A 378 13.21 -9.26 -4.37
C VAL A 378 12.93 -10.16 -5.58
N GLU A 379 13.84 -11.08 -5.89
CA GLU A 379 13.75 -11.98 -7.06
C GLU A 379 12.69 -13.06 -6.82
N ARG A 380 12.62 -13.60 -5.60
CA ARG A 380 11.59 -14.57 -5.21
C ARG A 380 10.19 -13.96 -5.28
N ALA A 381 10.03 -12.69 -4.88
CA ALA A 381 8.76 -11.97 -5.00
C ALA A 381 8.39 -11.68 -6.47
N ALA A 382 9.38 -11.36 -7.31
CA ALA A 382 9.18 -11.06 -8.72
C ALA A 382 8.65 -12.28 -9.51
N GLY A 383 8.99 -13.50 -9.10
CA GLY A 383 8.50 -14.75 -9.70
C GLY A 383 6.98 -14.77 -9.94
N PRO A 384 6.15 -14.84 -8.88
CA PRO A 384 4.69 -14.85 -9.01
C PRO A 384 4.09 -13.48 -9.35
N ALA A 385 4.73 -12.38 -8.93
CA ALA A 385 4.17 -11.03 -9.15
C ALA A 385 4.29 -10.57 -10.61
N ILE A 386 5.39 -10.95 -11.27
CA ILE A 386 5.83 -10.39 -12.55
C ILE A 386 6.10 -11.52 -13.56
N TYR A 387 7.12 -12.35 -13.31
CA TYR A 387 7.70 -13.24 -14.34
C TYR A 387 6.72 -14.30 -14.85
N ALA A 388 5.88 -14.85 -13.98
CA ALA A 388 4.88 -15.87 -14.36
C ALA A 388 3.74 -15.33 -15.25
N LYS A 389 3.65 -14.01 -15.44
CA LYS A 389 2.54 -13.33 -16.15
C LYS A 389 2.98 -12.76 -17.51
N VAL A 390 4.22 -12.98 -17.92
CA VAL A 390 4.82 -12.41 -19.15
C VAL A 390 5.60 -13.48 -19.91
N SER A 391 6.06 -13.16 -21.12
CA SER A 391 6.92 -14.06 -21.90
C SER A 391 8.27 -14.28 -21.20
N ALA A 392 8.99 -15.33 -21.58
CA ALA A 392 10.33 -15.58 -21.04
C ALA A 392 11.32 -14.44 -21.36
N ASP A 393 11.20 -13.85 -22.54
CA ASP A 393 12.04 -12.73 -22.99
C ASP A 393 11.72 -11.45 -22.20
N ASP A 394 10.43 -11.11 -22.03
CA ASP A 394 9.99 -9.99 -21.21
C ASP A 394 10.46 -10.18 -19.76
N ALA A 395 10.34 -11.40 -19.20
CA ALA A 395 10.80 -11.70 -17.85
C ALA A 395 12.32 -11.52 -17.71
N ALA A 396 13.11 -11.92 -18.72
CA ALA A 396 14.55 -11.74 -18.71
C ALA A 396 14.94 -10.25 -18.77
N LEU A 397 14.26 -9.45 -19.59
CA LEU A 397 14.48 -8.01 -19.68
C LEU A 397 14.09 -7.31 -18.37
N ILE A 398 12.91 -7.60 -17.81
CA ILE A 398 12.47 -7.03 -16.54
C ILE A 398 13.43 -7.42 -15.41
N ARG A 399 13.92 -8.66 -15.38
CA ARG A 399 14.94 -9.09 -14.42
C ARG A 399 16.22 -8.28 -14.56
N SER A 400 16.67 -8.00 -15.79
CA SER A 400 17.83 -7.15 -16.05
C SER A 400 17.63 -5.74 -15.47
N VAL A 401 16.45 -5.15 -15.70
CA VAL A 401 16.08 -3.84 -15.12
C VAL A 401 16.10 -3.89 -13.58
N ILE A 402 15.49 -4.91 -12.96
CA ILE A 402 15.50 -5.06 -11.49
C ILE A 402 16.94 -5.11 -10.96
N ARG A 403 17.81 -5.91 -11.57
CA ARG A 403 19.20 -6.06 -11.15
C ARG A 403 20.02 -4.79 -11.32
N HIS A 404 19.70 -3.96 -12.31
CA HIS A 404 20.36 -2.66 -12.49
C HIS A 404 20.09 -1.70 -11.31
N HIS A 405 18.89 -1.76 -10.73
CA HIS A 405 18.48 -0.88 -9.63
C HIS A 405 18.80 -1.44 -8.23
N VAL A 406 18.91 -2.76 -8.09
CA VAL A 406 19.07 -3.46 -6.80
C VAL A 406 20.50 -3.98 -6.64
N ILE A 407 21.50 -3.31 -7.21
CA ILE A 407 22.90 -3.65 -6.95
C ILE A 407 23.17 -3.40 -5.46
N PHE A 408 23.24 -4.49 -4.69
CA PHE A 408 23.82 -4.50 -3.37
C PHE A 408 25.30 -4.16 -3.55
N ASP A 409 25.79 -3.12 -2.87
CA ASP A 409 27.23 -3.00 -2.62
C ASP A 409 27.67 -4.32 -2.00
N ALA A 410 28.56 -5.02 -2.72
CA ALA A 410 29.09 -6.33 -2.37
C ALA A 410 30.07 -6.25 -1.18
#